data_AF-C5E3I1-F1
#
_entry.id   AF-C5E3I1-F1
#
_cell.length_a   1.000
_cell.length_b   1.000
_cell.length_c   1.000
_cell.angle_alpha   90.00
_cell.angle_beta   90.00
_cell.angle_gamma   90.00
#
_symmetry.space_group_name_H-M   'P 1'
#
loop_
_entity.id
_entity.type
_entity.pdbx_description
1 polymer ?
#
loop_
_entity_poly.entity_id
_entity_poly.type
_entity_poly.pdbx_seq_one_letter_code
_entity_poly.pdbx_strand_id
1 'polypeptide(L)'
;MNAAPRDLLRQFLDSFTDIAVIPVRLTPVLSRYYDAIAKDPELSKLALEKCNYVLENLSAHSPEIVTRCSRLYEALTAAKERDAAGNLIVEHINLESVSDMPFLSRDQHMANLIIEEIDVADYIEESPS
;
A
#
# COMPACT_ATOMS: atom_id res chain seq x y z
N MET A 1 24.60 1.25 10.15
CA MET A 1 23.38 0.63 10.69
C MET A 1 23.45 -0.86 10.38
N ASN A 2 23.42 -1.72 11.40
CA ASN A 2 23.38 -3.17 11.18
C ASN A 2 22.07 -3.50 10.45
N ALA A 3 22.17 -3.96 9.20
CA ALA A 3 21.03 -4.48 8.48
C ALA A 3 20.38 -5.58 9.32
N ALA A 4 19.05 -5.59 9.41
CA ALA A 4 18.35 -6.66 10.10
C ALA A 4 18.78 -8.01 9.50
N PRO A 5 19.01 -9.06 10.31
CA PRO A 5 19.36 -10.37 9.80
C PRO A 5 18.33 -10.80 8.75
N ARG A 6 18.79 -11.31 7.61
CA ARG A 6 17.92 -11.74 6.52
C ARG A 6 16.81 -12.69 6.99
N ASP A 7 17.14 -13.59 7.91
CA ASP A 7 16.19 -14.53 8.52
C ASP A 7 15.09 -13.82 9.32
N LEU A 8 15.43 -12.73 10.02
CA LEU A 8 14.46 -11.92 10.75
C LEU A 8 13.52 -11.18 9.79
N LEU A 9 14.04 -10.67 8.67
CA LEU A 9 13.22 -10.03 7.63
C LEU A 9 12.27 -11.02 6.96
N ARG A 10 12.72 -12.26 6.75
CA ARG A 10 11.88 -13.32 6.23
C ARG A 10 10.77 -13.71 7.21
N GLN A 11 11.13 -13.92 8.48
CA GLN A 11 10.15 -14.21 9.53
C GLN A 11 9.13 -13.08 9.68
N PHE A 12 9.58 -11.83 9.57
CA PHE A 12 8.70 -10.67 9.53
C PHE A 12 7.71 -10.75 8.36
N LEU A 13 8.16 -11.08 7.15
CA LEU A 13 7.28 -11.23 5.98
C LEU A 13 6.25 -12.35 6.16
N ASP A 14 6.66 -13.48 6.74
CA ASP A 14 5.77 -14.62 7.00
C ASP A 14 4.60 -14.20 7.90
N SER A 15 4.87 -13.42 8.96
CA SER A 15 3.86 -12.92 9.91
C SER A 15 3.30 -11.54 9.58
N PHE A 16 3.68 -10.92 8.46
CA PHE A 16 3.36 -9.51 8.14
C PHE A 16 1.87 -9.18 8.11
N THR A 17 1.08 -10.14 7.68
CA THR A 17 -0.38 -10.07 7.53
C THR A 17 -1.12 -10.51 8.80
N ASP A 18 -0.41 -10.83 9.88
CA ASP A 18 -0.99 -11.19 11.16
C ASP A 18 -0.92 -10.00 12.14
N ILE A 19 -2.07 -9.36 12.37
CA ILE A 19 -2.18 -8.24 13.31
C ILE A 19 -1.89 -8.65 14.75
N ALA A 20 -2.16 -9.90 15.12
CA ALA A 20 -1.89 -10.38 16.47
C ALA A 20 -0.38 -10.45 16.74
N VAL A 21 0.41 -10.77 15.70
CA VAL A 21 1.88 -10.82 15.78
C VAL A 21 2.49 -9.43 15.64
N ILE A 22 1.99 -8.61 14.70
CA ILE A 22 2.50 -7.25 14.46
C ILE A 22 1.41 -6.23 14.80
N PRO A 23 1.26 -5.85 16.07
CA PRO A 23 0.20 -4.93 16.48
C PRO A 23 0.36 -3.55 15.85
N VAL A 24 -0.78 -2.86 15.64
CA VAL A 24 -0.89 -1.54 14.97
C VAL A 24 0.09 -0.50 15.54
N ARG A 25 0.36 -0.56 16.84
CA ARG A 25 1.33 0.33 17.53
C ARG A 25 2.75 0.28 16.95
N LEU A 26 3.12 -0.82 16.28
CA LEU A 26 4.44 -0.98 15.65
C LEU A 26 4.48 -0.47 14.20
N THR A 27 3.34 -0.13 13.60
CA THR A 27 3.26 0.36 12.21
C THR A 27 4.25 1.50 11.90
N PRO A 28 4.47 2.50 12.77
CA PRO A 28 5.42 3.58 12.50
C PRO A 28 6.89 3.13 12.34
N VAL A 29 7.28 2.01 12.97
CA VAL A 29 8.65 1.51 12.90
C VAL A 29 8.87 0.52 11.75
N LEU A 30 7.80 0.10 11.05
CA LEU A 30 7.88 -0.88 9.96
C LEU A 30 8.59 -0.34 8.72
N SER A 31 8.62 0.99 8.52
CA SER A 31 9.27 1.62 7.37
C SER A 31 10.73 1.18 7.20
N ARG A 32 11.47 1.05 8.30
CA ARG A 32 12.87 0.58 8.28
C ARG A 32 13.01 -0.87 7.82
N TYR A 33 12.03 -1.71 8.12
CA TYR A 33 11.99 -3.09 7.64
C TYR A 33 11.65 -3.13 6.16
N TYR A 34 10.77 -2.25 5.68
CA TYR A 34 10.43 -2.14 4.26
C TYR A 34 11.64 -1.76 3.42
N ASP A 35 12.40 -0.75 3.85
CA ASP A 35 13.64 -0.35 3.19
C ASP A 35 14.69 -1.46 3.17
N ALA A 36 14.71 -2.32 4.20
CA ALA A 36 15.64 -3.44 4.27
C ALA A 36 15.22 -4.59 3.34
N ILE A 37 13.92 -4.90 3.29
CA ILE A 37 13.32 -5.90 2.38
C ILE A 37 13.51 -5.47 0.93
N ALA A 38 13.32 -4.19 0.62
CA ALA A 38 13.45 -3.66 -0.74
C ALA A 38 14.87 -3.80 -1.32
N LYS A 39 15.89 -3.94 -0.46
CA LYS A 39 17.29 -4.14 -0.86
C LYS A 39 17.67 -5.61 -1.11
N ASP A 40 16.85 -6.56 -0.67
CA ASP A 40 17.07 -8.00 -0.91
C ASP A 40 16.14 -8.46 -2.04
N PRO A 41 16.67 -8.88 -3.21
CA PRO A 41 15.84 -9.26 -4.35
C PRO A 41 14.86 -10.41 -4.09
N GLU A 42 15.25 -11.40 -3.27
CA GLU A 42 14.38 -12.53 -2.97
C GLU A 42 13.26 -12.13 -2.01
N LEU A 43 13.60 -11.36 -0.98
CA LEU A 43 12.60 -10.87 -0.02
C LEU A 43 11.67 -9.83 -0.67
N SER A 44 12.19 -8.96 -1.53
CA SER A 44 11.42 -7.99 -2.30
C SER A 44 10.38 -8.69 -3.18
N LYS A 45 10.78 -9.77 -3.89
CA LYS A 45 9.86 -10.57 -4.69
C LYS A 45 8.76 -11.21 -3.83
N LEU A 46 9.14 -11.85 -2.72
CA LEU A 46 8.20 -12.48 -1.79
C LEU A 46 7.22 -11.45 -1.20
N ALA A 47 7.71 -10.28 -0.83
CA ALA A 47 6.92 -9.18 -0.31
C ALA A 47 5.91 -8.66 -1.33
N LEU A 48 6.32 -8.53 -2.60
CA LEU A 48 5.46 -8.13 -3.72
C LEU A 48 4.34 -9.12 -3.95
N GLU A 49 4.64 -10.42 -4.04
CA GLU A 49 3.63 -11.47 -4.20
C GLU A 49 2.60 -11.43 -3.06
N LYS A 50 3.07 -11.27 -1.81
CA LYS A 50 2.20 -11.20 -0.64
C LYS A 50 1.34 -9.94 -0.63
N CYS A 51 1.92 -8.78 -0.93
CA CYS A 51 1.18 -7.52 -0.98
C CYS A 51 0.16 -7.51 -2.12
N ASN A 52 0.49 -8.05 -3.29
CA ASN A 52 -0.45 -8.17 -4.40
C ASN A 52 -1.66 -9.03 -4.01
N TYR A 53 -1.43 -10.18 -3.38
CA TYR A 53 -2.53 -11.02 -2.89
C TYR A 53 -3.47 -10.25 -1.95
N VAL A 54 -2.91 -9.48 -1.01
CA VAL A 54 -3.70 -8.66 -0.07
C VAL A 54 -4.47 -7.55 -0.80
N LEU A 55 -3.82 -6.87 -1.75
CA LEU A 55 -4.39 -5.74 -2.49
C LEU A 55 -5.45 -6.19 -3.51
N GLU A 56 -5.37 -7.42 -4.01
CA GLU A 56 -6.41 -8.04 -4.85
C GLU A 56 -7.61 -8.54 -4.02
N ASN A 57 -7.41 -8.87 -2.75
CA ASN A 57 -8.42 -9.43 -1.85
C ASN A 57 -8.76 -8.50 -0.68
N LEU A 58 -9.06 -7.23 -0.98
CA LEU A 58 -9.26 -6.17 0.03
C LEU A 58 -10.27 -6.52 1.12
N SER A 59 -11.37 -7.18 0.78
CA SER A 59 -12.44 -7.55 1.72
C SER A 59 -12.07 -8.68 2.69
N ALA A 60 -11.04 -9.47 2.36
CA ALA A 60 -10.56 -10.58 3.20
C ALA A 60 -9.55 -10.14 4.27
N HIS A 61 -9.13 -8.86 4.23
CA HIS A 61 -8.08 -8.35 5.11
C HIS A 61 -8.55 -7.10 5.86
N SER A 62 -8.00 -6.88 7.05
CA SER A 62 -8.27 -5.66 7.80
C SER A 62 -7.74 -4.42 7.04
N PRO A 63 -8.34 -3.24 7.24
CA PRO A 63 -7.85 -1.98 6.66
C PRO A 63 -6.38 -1.67 7.00
N GLU A 64 -5.92 -2.05 8.19
CA GLU A 64 -4.54 -1.85 8.59
C GLU A 64 -3.56 -2.71 7.77
N ILE A 65 -3.87 -3.99 7.53
CA ILE A 65 -3.04 -4.89 6.71
C ILE A 65 -2.97 -4.36 5.27
N VAL A 66 -4.09 -3.90 4.71
CA VAL A 66 -4.15 -3.27 3.38
C VAL A 66 -3.24 -2.03 3.35
N THR A 67 -3.33 -1.16 4.35
CA THR A 67 -2.50 0.04 4.47
C THR A 67 -1.01 -0.31 4.54
N ARG A 68 -0.65 -1.34 5.30
CA ARG A 68 0.75 -1.80 5.41
C ARG A 68 1.26 -2.37 4.10
N CYS A 69 0.47 -3.17 3.40
CA CYS A 69 0.83 -3.73 2.10
C CYS A 69 0.99 -2.64 1.05
N SER A 70 0.11 -1.63 1.03
CA SER A 70 0.23 -0.46 0.15
C SER A 70 1.54 0.29 0.39
N ARG A 71 1.89 0.59 1.65
CA ARG A 71 3.16 1.26 1.99
C ARG A 71 4.40 0.43 1.67
N LEU A 72 4.35 -0.89 1.89
CA LEU A 72 5.44 -1.79 1.53
C LEU A 72 5.60 -1.82 0.00
N TYR A 73 4.50 -1.92 -0.75
CA TYR A 73 4.51 -1.89 -2.21
C TYR A 73 5.15 -0.60 -2.76
N GLU A 74 4.81 0.56 -2.20
CA GLU A 74 5.44 1.84 -2.54
C GLU A 74 6.96 1.80 -2.30
N ALA A 75 7.40 1.29 -1.16
CA ALA A 75 8.83 1.18 -0.84
C ALA A 75 9.58 0.24 -1.81
N LEU A 76 8.98 -0.89 -2.19
CA LEU A 76 9.55 -1.83 -3.15
C LEU A 76 9.66 -1.20 -4.55
N THR A 77 8.62 -0.47 -4.98
CA THR A 77 8.57 0.19 -6.29
C THR A 77 9.59 1.33 -6.37
N ALA A 78 9.66 2.17 -5.34
CA ALA A 78 10.64 3.25 -5.25
C ALA A 78 12.09 2.74 -5.23
N ALA A 79 12.36 1.59 -4.62
CA ALA A 79 13.68 0.97 -4.66
C ALA A 79 14.04 0.50 -6.07
N LYS A 80 13.10 -0.15 -6.76
CA LYS A 80 13.29 -0.60 -8.15
C LYS A 80 13.51 0.58 -9.10
N GLU A 81 12.81 1.70 -8.91
CA GLU A 81 13.02 2.92 -9.67
C GLU A 81 14.39 3.54 -9.44
N ARG A 82 14.91 3.53 -8.20
CA ARG A 82 16.28 4.01 -7.92
C ARG A 82 17.34 3.15 -8.60
N ASP A 83 17.17 1.83 -8.61
CA ASP A 83 18.09 0.93 -9.29
C ASP A 83 18.02 1.09 -10.82
N ALA A 84 16.83 1.35 -11.36
CA ALA A 84 16.65 1.68 -12.78
C ALA A 84 17.23 3.06 -13.14
N ALA A 85 17.12 4.04 -12.23
CA ALA A 85 17.65 5.39 -12.38
C ALA A 85 19.18 5.44 -12.45
N GLY A 86 19.89 4.41 -11.98
CA GLY A 86 21.32 4.26 -12.23
C GLY A 86 21.70 4.19 -13.72
N ASN A 87 20.74 3.87 -14.60
CA ASN A 87 20.89 3.83 -16.06
C ASN A 87 19.99 4.83 -16.81
N LEU A 88 19.23 5.68 -16.12
CA LEU A 88 18.40 6.71 -16.74
C LEU A 88 18.99 8.08 -16.42
N ILE A 89 19.27 8.85 -17.48
CA ILE A 89 19.50 10.29 -17.36
C ILE A 89 18.28 10.85 -16.63
N VAL A 90 18.48 11.29 -15.40
CA VAL A 90 17.46 11.91 -14.56
C VAL A 90 17.07 13.23 -15.22
N GLU A 91 16.07 13.19 -16.09
CA GLU A 91 15.27 14.38 -16.36
C GLU A 91 14.66 14.77 -15.02
N HIS A 92 15.25 15.79 -14.39
CA HIS A 92 14.68 16.46 -13.25
C HIS A 92 13.33 17.02 -13.71
N ILE A 93 12.26 16.31 -13.42
CA ILE A 93 10.92 16.88 -13.44
C ILE A 93 10.92 17.93 -12.33
N ASN A 94 11.19 19.17 -12.73
CA ASN A 94 11.11 20.32 -11.84
C ASN A 94 9.65 20.43 -11.40
N LEU A 95 9.34 20.15 -10.14
CA LEU A 95 7.99 20.24 -9.59
C LEU A 95 7.43 21.67 -9.64
N GLU A 96 8.25 22.67 -9.97
CA GLU A 96 7.81 24.03 -10.31
C GLU A 96 7.05 24.10 -11.65
N SER A 97 7.14 23.08 -12.52
CA SER A 97 6.37 23.01 -13.77
C SER A 97 5.12 22.12 -13.69
N VAL A 98 4.73 21.66 -12.50
CA VAL A 98 3.43 20.98 -12.29
C VAL A 98 2.31 22.02 -12.10
N SER A 99 2.31 23.05 -12.95
CA SER A 99 1.13 23.88 -13.19
C SER A 99 0.21 23.28 -14.26
N ASP A 100 0.65 22.20 -14.93
CA ASP A 100 -0.06 21.58 -16.07
C ASP A 100 -0.67 20.20 -15.77
N MET A 101 -0.74 19.76 -14.50
CA MET A 101 -1.75 18.76 -14.15
C MET A 101 -3.07 19.50 -14.00
N PRO A 102 -4.15 19.12 -14.72
CA PRO A 102 -5.46 19.67 -14.43
C PRO A 102 -5.75 19.24 -13.00
N PHE A 103 -5.69 20.18 -12.06
CA PHE A 103 -6.33 20.02 -10.77
C PHE A 103 -7.78 19.68 -11.11
N LEU A 104 -8.12 18.39 -11.05
CA LEU A 104 -9.50 17.97 -11.01
C LEU A 104 -10.07 18.73 -9.83
N SER A 105 -10.88 19.74 -10.12
CA SER A 105 -11.58 20.47 -9.09
C SER A 105 -12.30 19.44 -8.21
N ARG A 106 -12.60 19.79 -6.95
CA ARG A 106 -13.36 18.89 -6.07
C ARG A 106 -14.62 18.34 -6.77
N ASP A 107 -15.20 19.14 -7.66
CA ASP A 107 -16.36 18.79 -8.49
C ASP A 107 -16.04 17.77 -9.59
N GLN A 108 -14.86 17.82 -10.21
CA GLN A 108 -14.43 16.82 -11.20
C GLN A 108 -13.98 15.50 -10.57
N HIS A 109 -13.44 15.51 -9.35
CA HIS A 109 -13.19 14.27 -8.62
C HIS A 109 -14.50 13.60 -8.18
N MET A 110 -15.51 14.39 -7.82
CA MET A 110 -16.87 13.93 -7.52
C MET A 110 -17.59 13.38 -8.76
N ALA A 111 -17.32 13.89 -9.96
CA ALA A 111 -17.99 13.45 -11.19
C ALA A 111 -17.69 12.00 -11.59
N ASN A 112 -16.62 11.40 -11.06
CA ASN A 112 -16.25 10.00 -11.29
C ASN A 112 -16.68 9.06 -10.15
N LEU A 113 -17.40 9.55 -9.13
CA LEU A 113 -18.05 8.69 -8.15
C LEU A 113 -19.35 8.14 -8.76
N ILE A 114 -19.35 6.84 -9.05
CA ILE A 114 -20.61 6.10 -9.27
C ILE A 114 -21.29 6.01 -7.90
N ILE A 115 -22.34 6.80 -7.70
CA ILE A 115 -23.21 6.69 -6.53
C ILE A 115 -24.17 5.53 -6.83
N GLU A 116 -24.00 4.40 -6.14
CA GLU A 116 -25.05 3.38 -6.05
C GLU A 116 -26.15 3.92 -5.12
N GLU A 117 -27.34 4.17 -5.68
CA GLU A 117 -28.55 4.43 -4.88
C GLU A 117 -28.97 3.13 -4.22
N ILE A 118 -28.77 3.04 -2.90
CA ILE A 118 -29.34 1.97 -2.08
C ILE A 118 -30.78 2.37 -1.79
N ASP A 119 -31.73 1.62 -2.35
CA ASP A 119 -33.16 1.81 -2.06
C ASP A 119 -33.44 1.37 -0.61
N VAL A 120 -33.67 2.34 0.28
CA VAL A 120 -33.87 2.11 1.72
C VAL A 120 -35.23 1.43 1.99
N ALA A 121 -36.11 1.33 0.98
CA ALA A 121 -37.40 0.67 1.08
C ALA A 121 -37.30 -0.84 1.35
N ASP A 122 -36.18 -1.49 1.03
CA ASP A 122 -35.98 -2.93 1.29
C ASP A 122 -35.50 -3.23 2.73
N TYR A 123 -35.17 -2.21 3.54
CA TYR A 123 -34.71 -2.39 4.93
C TYR A 123 -35.73 -2.01 6.00
N ILE A 124 -36.92 -1.58 5.60
CA ILE A 124 -38.04 -1.39 6.53
C ILE A 124 -38.87 -2.66 6.49
N GLU A 125 -38.38 -3.72 7.14
CA GLU A 125 -39.28 -4.78 7.61
C GLU A 125 -40.33 -4.12 8.49
N GLU A 126 -41.58 -4.16 8.03
CA GLU A 126 -42.78 -3.79 8.77
C GLU A 126 -42.69 -4.37 10.19
N SER A 127 -42.60 -3.49 11.19
CA SER A 127 -42.84 -3.92 12.57
C SER A 127 -44.32 -4.28 12.66
N PRO A 128 -44.70 -5.55 12.93
CA PRO A 128 -46.10 -5.89 13.14
C PRO A 128 -46.58 -5.19 14.41
N SER A 129 -47.59 -4.33 14.26
CA SER A 129 -48.41 -3.79 15.35
C SER A 129 -49.84 -4.29 15.19
#